data_AF-A0A351F9R1-F1
#
_entry.id   AF-A0A351F9R1-F1
#
_cell.length_a   1.000
_cell.length_b   1.000
_cell.length_c   1.000
_cell.angle_alpha   90.00
_cell.angle_beta   90.00
_cell.angle_gamma   90.00
#
_symmetry.space_group_name_H-M   'P 1'
#
loop_
_entity.id
_entity.type
_entity.pdbx_description
1 polymer ?
#
loop_
_entity_poly.entity_id
_entity_poly.type
_entity_poly.pdbx_seq_one_letter_code
_entity_poly.pdbx_strand_id
1 'polypeptide(L)'
;MDFPDMYAAVKRIQKALDEFERIAVYGDYDADGVTSTALLYSYLEMQGADVVYYVPNRHTEGYGLSYEAIDKLSMMGVKLIITVDNGISAVEEAKYINELEMELVITDHHLPSDTLPQAVAVVDPHREDCNLEFKDYAGVGVAYKLICALEGEENGVTDSFVDLVTIGTVADVMPLIKENRELVRRGVQLIADSDRTGIQALIEVAGLSERRMTSTTVAFGICPRINAAGRMGSADRAIRLLLSEDYKEATALAQEINDENITRQQTEQEILNQAVAQIKNNPNWLYQNVLVVAGEGWHDGVVGIVASRLVEKY
;
A
#
# COMPACT_ATOMS: atom_id res chain seq x y z
N MET A 1 5.41 -15.87 16.45
CA MET A 1 6.02 -14.53 16.67
C MET A 1 7.33 -14.41 15.88
N ASP A 2 7.37 -14.88 14.62
CA ASP A 2 8.66 -15.29 14.04
C ASP A 2 9.25 -14.29 13.03
N PHE A 3 8.65 -13.10 12.95
CA PHE A 3 9.23 -11.97 12.22
C PHE A 3 10.38 -11.35 13.02
N PRO A 4 11.52 -11.03 12.39
CA PRO A 4 12.57 -10.24 13.02
C PRO A 4 12.03 -8.93 13.58
N ASP A 5 12.55 -8.52 14.74
CA ASP A 5 12.18 -7.31 15.49
C ASP A 5 10.68 -7.12 15.80
N MET A 6 9.81 -8.09 15.54
CA MET A 6 8.38 -7.96 15.85
C MET A 6 8.14 -7.63 17.32
N TYR A 7 8.87 -8.29 18.23
CA TYR A 7 8.80 -7.98 19.66
C TYR A 7 9.25 -6.54 19.99
N ALA A 8 10.29 -6.04 19.33
CA ALA A 8 10.77 -4.68 19.51
C ALA A 8 9.76 -3.64 18.98
N ALA A 9 9.15 -3.90 17.83
CA ALA A 9 8.08 -3.09 17.25
C ALA A 9 6.87 -3.02 18.20
N VAL A 10 6.36 -4.17 18.63
CA VAL A 10 5.23 -4.26 19.58
C VAL A 10 5.52 -3.47 20.85
N LYS A 11 6.69 -3.69 21.47
CA LYS A 11 7.08 -3.00 22.70
C LYS A 11 7.16 -1.49 22.50
N ARG A 12 7.68 -1.02 21.37
CA ARG A 12 7.82 0.40 21.09
C ARG A 12 6.47 1.06 20.84
N ILE A 13 5.58 0.41 20.12
CA ILE A 13 4.24 0.91 19.83
C ILE A 13 3.41 0.95 21.11
N GLN A 14 3.46 -0.10 21.95
CA GLN A 14 2.79 -0.11 23.26
C GLN A 14 3.28 1.04 24.15
N LYS A 15 4.58 1.32 24.17
CA LYS A 15 5.12 2.48 24.89
C LYS A 15 4.53 3.80 24.38
N ALA A 16 4.43 3.98 23.05
CA ALA A 16 3.80 5.18 22.48
C ALA A 16 2.34 5.34 22.90
N LEU A 17 1.59 4.23 22.94
CA LEU A 17 0.20 4.22 23.42
C LEU A 17 0.11 4.60 24.91
N ASP A 18 0.94 3.98 25.76
CA ASP A 18 0.96 4.23 27.21
C ASP A 18 1.37 5.67 27.57
N GLU A 19 2.30 6.25 26.79
CA GLU A 19 2.82 7.60 27.00
C GLU A 19 2.05 8.68 26.23
N PHE A 20 0.99 8.32 25.49
CA PHE A 20 0.21 9.20 24.62
C PHE A 20 1.10 10.00 23.64
N GLU A 21 2.13 9.35 23.12
CA GLU A 21 2.98 9.91 22.09
C GLU A 21 2.20 10.04 20.77
N ARG A 22 2.45 11.11 20.01
CA ARG A 22 1.90 11.23 18.67
C ARG A 22 2.59 10.26 17.72
N ILE A 23 1.79 9.41 17.08
CA ILE A 23 2.24 8.39 16.12
C ILE A 23 1.89 8.85 14.69
N ALA A 24 2.80 8.64 13.74
CA ALA A 24 2.51 8.78 12.32
C ALA A 24 2.61 7.42 11.61
N VAL A 25 1.53 6.98 10.95
CA VAL A 25 1.57 5.86 10.00
C VAL A 25 2.01 6.39 8.64
N TYR A 26 3.15 5.94 8.15
CA TYR A 26 3.73 6.40 6.88
C TYR A 26 3.58 5.33 5.80
N GLY A 27 2.65 5.52 4.88
CA GLY A 27 2.32 4.54 3.85
C GLY A 27 2.95 4.78 2.48
N ASP A 28 2.62 3.89 1.54
CA ASP A 28 2.83 4.10 0.11
C ASP A 28 1.51 4.44 -0.64
N TYR A 29 1.64 4.96 -1.85
CA TYR A 29 0.56 5.49 -2.67
C TYR A 29 -0.19 4.43 -3.52
N ASP A 30 0.26 3.18 -3.50
CA ASP A 30 -0.39 2.11 -4.25
C ASP A 30 -1.42 1.39 -3.37
N ALA A 31 -2.13 0.41 -3.93
CA ALA A 31 -3.20 -0.25 -3.20
C ALA A 31 -2.73 -1.06 -1.98
N ASP A 32 -1.50 -1.57 -1.96
CA ASP A 32 -0.96 -2.25 -0.77
C ASP A 32 -0.63 -1.22 0.31
N GLY A 33 0.12 -0.17 -0.02
CA GLY A 33 0.42 0.93 0.91
C GLY A 33 -0.82 1.65 1.44
N VAL A 34 -1.81 1.92 0.58
CA VAL A 34 -3.08 2.54 0.97
C VAL A 34 -3.87 1.65 1.93
N THR A 35 -3.98 0.35 1.64
CA THR A 35 -4.72 -0.56 2.52
C THR A 35 -3.97 -0.83 3.82
N SER A 36 -2.64 -0.89 3.79
CA SER A 36 -1.78 -0.98 4.98
C SER A 36 -1.93 0.24 5.88
N THR A 37 -1.98 1.43 5.28
CA THR A 37 -2.17 2.69 6.01
C THR A 37 -3.53 2.71 6.69
N ALA A 38 -4.60 2.45 5.93
CA ALA A 38 -5.95 2.40 6.48
C ALA A 38 -6.07 1.36 7.60
N LEU A 39 -5.46 0.19 7.43
CA LEU A 39 -5.47 -0.91 8.41
C LEU A 39 -4.78 -0.51 9.72
N LEU A 40 -3.55 0.00 9.66
CA LEU A 40 -2.80 0.33 10.88
C LEU A 40 -3.32 1.60 11.55
N TYR A 41 -3.72 2.61 10.77
CA TYR A 41 -4.34 3.83 11.29
C TYR A 41 -5.64 3.51 12.05
N SER A 42 -6.58 2.77 11.43
CA SER A 42 -7.83 2.40 12.08
C SER A 42 -7.62 1.59 13.35
N TYR A 43 -6.61 0.71 13.36
CA TYR A 43 -6.27 -0.05 14.55
C TYR A 43 -5.78 0.85 15.69
N LEU A 44 -4.81 1.72 15.43
CA LEU A 44 -4.26 2.61 16.45
C LEU A 44 -5.30 3.61 16.98
N GLU A 45 -6.18 4.11 16.10
CA GLU A 45 -7.32 4.96 16.48
C GLU A 45 -8.28 4.21 17.41
N MET A 46 -8.58 2.94 17.12
CA MET A 46 -9.41 2.08 17.99
C MET A 46 -8.76 1.85 19.37
N GLN A 47 -7.43 1.78 19.44
CA GLN A 47 -6.68 1.70 20.71
C GLN A 47 -6.60 3.04 21.46
N GLY A 48 -7.12 4.13 20.88
CA GLY A 48 -7.13 5.46 21.49
C GLY A 48 -5.84 6.26 21.33
N ALA A 49 -5.02 5.96 20.32
CA ALA A 49 -3.78 6.67 20.03
C ALA A 49 -4.01 8.12 19.54
N ASP A 50 -3.08 9.05 19.81
CA ASP A 50 -2.92 10.29 19.03
C ASP A 50 -2.18 9.93 17.74
N VAL A 51 -2.93 9.51 16.72
CA VAL A 51 -2.39 9.01 15.46
C VAL A 51 -2.75 9.91 14.27
N VAL A 52 -1.78 10.10 13.39
CA VAL A 52 -1.97 10.68 12.05
C VAL A 52 -1.45 9.69 11.01
N TYR A 53 -1.82 9.87 9.75
CA TYR A 53 -1.19 9.17 8.64
C TYR A 53 -0.55 10.15 7.66
N TYR A 54 0.44 9.66 6.92
CA TYR A 54 1.09 10.35 5.81
C TYR A 54 1.25 9.38 4.65
N VAL A 55 0.94 9.82 3.43
CA VAL A 55 1.26 9.11 2.19
C VAL A 55 1.94 10.08 1.24
N PRO A 56 3.10 9.73 0.69
CA PRO A 56 3.84 10.60 -0.21
C PRO A 56 3.09 10.79 -1.52
N ASN A 57 3.23 11.98 -2.12
CA ASN A 57 2.75 12.20 -3.47
C ASN A 57 3.72 11.60 -4.50
N ARG A 58 3.22 10.64 -5.30
CA ARG A 58 3.99 9.95 -6.35
C ARG A 58 4.74 10.88 -7.30
N HIS A 59 4.14 12.03 -7.63
CA HIS A 59 4.65 12.94 -8.66
C HIS A 59 5.64 13.97 -8.11
N THR A 60 5.44 14.44 -6.88
CA THR A 60 6.26 15.52 -6.30
C THR A 60 7.31 15.02 -5.31
N GLU A 61 7.04 13.92 -4.61
CA GLU A 61 7.89 13.38 -3.54
C GLU A 61 8.54 12.05 -3.92
N GLY A 62 7.88 11.25 -4.77
CA GLY A 62 8.36 9.93 -5.16
C GLY A 62 8.00 8.85 -4.12
N TYR A 63 8.76 7.75 -4.12
CA TYR A 63 8.52 6.58 -3.29
C TYR A 63 9.30 6.65 -1.95
N GLY A 64 8.65 6.22 -0.86
CA GLY A 64 9.27 6.05 0.45
C GLY A 64 9.37 7.33 1.29
N LEU A 65 10.18 7.25 2.36
CA LEU A 65 10.46 8.37 3.27
C LEU A 65 11.22 9.48 2.53
N SER A 66 10.87 10.74 2.80
CA SER A 66 11.59 11.91 2.31
C SER A 66 11.90 12.87 3.45
N TYR A 67 13.00 13.62 3.35
CA TYR A 67 13.35 14.62 4.36
C TYR A 67 12.25 15.68 4.56
N GLU A 68 11.59 16.10 3.48
CA GLU A 68 10.50 17.07 3.56
C GLU A 68 9.30 16.51 4.35
N ALA A 69 8.94 15.24 4.14
CA ALA A 69 7.88 14.60 4.89
C ALA A 69 8.26 14.42 6.37
N ILE A 70 9.50 14.03 6.64
CA ILE A 70 10.04 13.89 8.00
C ILE A 70 10.00 15.23 8.75
N ASP A 71 10.39 16.33 8.09
CA ASP A 71 10.31 17.67 8.67
C ASP A 71 8.87 18.06 9.02
N LYS A 72 7.91 17.79 8.11
CA LYS A 72 6.48 18.03 8.36
C LYS A 72 5.99 17.25 9.58
N LEU A 73 6.33 15.97 9.69
CA LEU A 73 5.94 15.12 10.83
C LEU A 73 6.58 15.61 12.14
N SER A 74 7.84 16.01 12.11
CA SER A 74 8.53 16.61 13.26
C SER A 74 7.83 17.89 13.71
N MET A 75 7.46 18.78 12.77
CA MET A 75 6.68 19.99 13.07
C MET A 75 5.29 19.72 13.64
N MET A 76 4.69 18.57 13.33
CA MET A 76 3.43 18.10 13.90
C MET A 76 3.59 17.51 15.31
N GLY A 77 4.82 17.42 15.83
CA GLY A 77 5.12 16.86 17.15
C GLY A 77 5.08 15.33 17.20
N VAL A 78 5.20 14.67 16.05
CA VAL A 78 5.31 13.20 15.97
C VAL A 78 6.53 12.73 16.77
N LYS A 79 6.38 11.62 17.50
CA LYS A 79 7.45 10.96 18.26
C LYS A 79 7.79 9.58 17.72
N LEU A 80 6.82 8.90 17.12
CA LEU A 80 7.01 7.60 16.51
C LEU A 80 6.47 7.63 15.08
N ILE A 81 7.32 7.30 14.11
CA ILE A 81 6.91 6.99 12.74
C ILE A 81 6.85 5.47 12.60
N ILE A 82 5.76 4.95 12.06
CA ILE A 82 5.60 3.55 11.70
C ILE A 82 5.40 3.49 10.19
N THR A 83 6.39 3.02 9.43
CA THR A 83 6.21 2.83 7.99
C THR A 83 5.43 1.55 7.72
N VAL A 84 4.59 1.59 6.69
CA VAL A 84 3.89 0.43 6.15
C VAL A 84 4.12 0.36 4.66
N ASP A 85 4.53 -0.81 4.16
CA ASP A 85 4.81 -1.06 2.74
C ASP A 85 5.96 -0.23 2.14
N ASN A 86 6.83 0.28 3.01
CA ASN A 86 8.06 0.97 2.63
C ASN A 86 9.03 1.06 3.82
N GLY A 87 10.23 1.55 3.54
CA GLY A 87 11.20 1.97 4.55
C GLY A 87 12.39 1.05 4.69
N ILE A 88 12.39 -0.19 4.16
CA ILE A 88 13.50 -1.14 4.31
C ILE A 88 14.84 -0.63 3.75
N SER A 89 14.79 0.31 2.81
CA SER A 89 15.97 0.94 2.19
C SER A 89 16.26 2.37 2.70
N ALA A 90 15.51 2.87 3.69
CA ALA A 90 15.53 4.27 4.12
C ALA A 90 16.66 4.56 5.15
N VAL A 91 17.90 4.25 4.79
CA VAL A 91 19.06 4.28 5.70
C VAL A 91 19.37 5.70 6.20
N GLU A 92 19.44 6.66 5.28
CA GLU A 92 19.78 8.05 5.63
C GLU A 92 18.60 8.78 6.28
N GLU A 93 17.38 8.44 5.87
CA GLU A 93 16.14 8.95 6.45
C GLU A 93 15.97 8.48 7.89
N ALA A 94 16.24 7.21 8.19
CA ALA A 94 16.19 6.69 9.56
C ALA A 94 17.19 7.40 10.47
N LYS A 95 18.39 7.69 9.95
CA LYS A 95 19.38 8.49 10.69
C LYS A 95 18.86 9.91 10.96
N TYR A 96 18.28 10.56 9.96
CA TYR A 96 17.72 11.90 10.11
C TYR A 96 16.56 11.96 11.11
N ILE A 97 15.67 10.95 11.10
CA ILE A 97 14.59 10.80 12.09
C ILE A 97 15.16 10.76 13.51
N ASN A 98 16.25 10.01 13.74
CA ASN A 98 16.92 9.94 15.04
C ASN A 98 17.54 11.30 15.44
N GLU A 99 18.11 12.06 14.50
CA GLU A 99 18.66 13.40 14.74
C GLU A 99 17.58 14.41 15.20
N LEU A 100 16.32 14.18 14.81
CA LEU A 100 15.15 14.97 15.22
C LEU A 100 14.47 14.46 16.51
N GLU A 101 15.11 13.53 17.23
CA GLU A 101 14.57 12.93 18.46
C GLU A 101 13.20 12.26 18.26
N MET A 102 12.97 11.73 17.05
CA MET A 102 11.87 10.83 16.71
C MET A 102 12.40 9.41 16.59
N GLU A 103 11.51 8.43 16.70
CA GLU A 103 11.83 7.02 16.53
C GLU A 103 11.09 6.43 15.33
N LEU A 104 11.67 5.38 14.75
CA LEU A 104 11.15 4.71 13.56
C LEU A 104 10.92 3.23 13.83
N VAL A 105 9.76 2.72 13.43
CA VAL A 105 9.47 1.30 13.26
C VAL A 105 9.15 1.07 11.79
N ILE A 106 9.81 0.10 11.17
CA ILE A 106 9.58 -0.24 9.76
C ILE A 106 8.75 -1.52 9.69
N THR A 107 7.66 -1.51 8.92
CA THR A 107 6.99 -2.72 8.44
C THR A 107 7.00 -2.71 6.92
N ASP A 108 7.68 -3.69 6.34
CA ASP A 108 7.94 -3.73 4.90
C ASP A 108 8.04 -5.19 4.44
N HIS A 109 8.02 -5.37 3.13
CA HIS A 109 8.15 -6.66 2.46
C HIS A 109 9.05 -6.57 1.21
N HIS A 110 9.63 -5.41 0.92
CA HIS A 110 10.59 -5.26 -0.17
C HIS A 110 11.93 -5.95 0.13
N LEU A 111 12.77 -6.13 -0.90
CA LEU A 111 14.09 -6.72 -0.69
C LEU A 111 14.99 -5.72 0.07
N PRO A 112 15.63 -6.15 1.19
CA PRO A 112 16.54 -5.29 1.92
C PRO A 112 17.82 -5.01 1.12
N SER A 113 18.41 -3.84 1.37
CA SER A 113 19.76 -3.54 0.92
C SER A 113 20.82 -4.20 1.83
N ASP A 114 22.10 -4.06 1.50
CA ASP A 114 23.21 -4.57 2.33
C ASP A 114 23.22 -4.00 3.75
N THR A 115 22.62 -2.82 3.97
CA THR A 115 22.56 -2.15 5.27
C THR A 115 21.10 -1.90 5.66
N LEU A 116 20.71 -2.36 6.85
CA LEU A 116 19.39 -2.06 7.39
C LEU A 116 19.35 -0.64 7.99
N PRO A 117 18.22 0.08 7.89
CA PRO A 117 18.04 1.39 8.49
C PRO A 117 18.18 1.34 10.01
N GLN A 118 18.68 2.44 10.60
CA GLN A 118 18.80 2.59 12.06
C GLN A 118 17.44 2.90 12.69
N ALA A 119 16.55 1.91 12.72
CA ALA A 119 15.23 1.97 13.32
C ALA A 119 15.19 1.23 14.67
N VAL A 120 14.16 1.49 15.48
CA VAL A 120 13.89 0.72 16.71
C VAL A 120 13.55 -0.72 16.37
N ALA A 121 12.88 -0.94 15.25
CA ALA A 121 12.54 -2.26 14.73
C ALA A 121 12.41 -2.21 13.20
N VAL A 122 12.89 -3.27 12.53
CA VAL A 122 12.71 -3.48 11.09
C VAL A 122 12.00 -4.81 10.85
N VAL A 123 10.67 -4.77 10.77
CA VAL A 123 9.83 -5.97 10.61
C VAL A 123 9.66 -6.25 9.12
N ASP A 124 10.48 -7.16 8.60
CA ASP A 124 10.47 -7.51 7.18
C ASP A 124 10.81 -9.02 7.01
N PRO A 125 10.00 -9.79 6.24
CA PRO A 125 10.20 -11.22 6.06
C PRO A 125 11.42 -11.59 5.20
N HIS A 126 11.95 -10.65 4.40
CA HIS A 126 13.10 -10.83 3.51
C HIS A 126 14.45 -10.48 4.13
N ARG A 127 14.47 -10.02 5.38
CA ARG A 127 15.72 -9.92 6.16
C ARG A 127 16.47 -11.25 6.18
N GLU A 128 17.81 -11.16 6.14
CA GLU A 128 18.69 -12.34 6.14
C GLU A 128 18.54 -13.20 7.41
N ASP A 129 18.27 -12.59 8.55
CA ASP A 129 18.06 -13.26 9.85
C ASP A 129 16.62 -13.77 10.06
N CYS A 130 15.75 -13.63 9.07
CA CYS A 130 14.37 -14.11 9.13
C CYS A 130 14.28 -15.63 8.91
N ASN A 131 13.76 -16.34 9.92
CA ASN A 131 13.58 -17.80 9.92
C ASN A 131 12.18 -18.26 9.51
N LEU A 132 11.31 -17.35 9.02
CA LEU A 132 9.97 -17.71 8.58
C LEU A 132 10.00 -18.70 7.40
N GLU A 133 9.15 -19.72 7.47
CA GLU A 133 8.92 -20.64 6.34
C GLU A 133 8.10 -20.03 5.20
N PHE A 134 7.37 -18.94 5.49
CA PHE A 134 6.57 -18.22 4.52
C PHE A 134 6.95 -16.75 4.56
N LYS A 135 7.36 -16.20 3.42
CA LYS A 135 7.91 -14.84 3.30
C LYS A 135 7.18 -13.96 2.29
N ASP A 136 6.30 -14.56 1.47
CA ASP A 136 5.61 -13.88 0.36
C ASP A 136 4.45 -12.99 0.84
N TYR A 137 4.61 -12.27 1.94
CA TYR A 137 3.61 -11.31 2.40
C TYR A 137 3.67 -10.04 1.55
N ALA A 138 2.52 -9.41 1.36
CA ALA A 138 2.39 -8.00 0.99
C ALA A 138 2.67 -7.11 2.22
N GLY A 139 2.94 -5.82 2.02
CA GLY A 139 3.06 -4.82 3.09
C GLY A 139 1.86 -4.86 4.05
N VAL A 140 0.63 -4.96 3.53
CA VAL A 140 -0.59 -5.06 4.35
C VAL A 140 -0.63 -6.34 5.18
N GLY A 141 -0.02 -7.41 4.67
CA GLY A 141 0.14 -8.68 5.37
C GLY A 141 1.09 -8.56 6.56
N VAL A 142 2.20 -7.84 6.39
CA VAL A 142 3.15 -7.57 7.48
C VAL A 142 2.53 -6.66 8.53
N ALA A 143 1.85 -5.58 8.12
CA ALA A 143 1.11 -4.69 9.02
C ALA A 143 0.01 -5.45 9.79
N TYR A 144 -0.70 -6.36 9.14
CA TYR A 144 -1.67 -7.24 9.79
C TYR A 144 -1.03 -8.14 10.84
N LYS A 145 0.14 -8.74 10.55
CA LYS A 145 0.87 -9.54 11.54
C LYS A 145 1.36 -8.73 12.72
N LEU A 146 1.71 -7.45 12.51
CA LEU A 146 2.00 -6.53 13.60
C LEU A 146 0.77 -6.32 14.50
N ILE A 147 -0.41 -6.10 13.93
CA ILE A 147 -1.66 -6.02 14.70
C ILE A 147 -1.90 -7.31 15.48
N CYS A 148 -1.78 -8.49 14.85
CA CYS A 148 -1.92 -9.77 15.55
C CYS A 148 -0.96 -9.88 16.75
N ALA A 149 0.26 -9.37 16.62
CA ALA A 149 1.25 -9.39 17.70
C ALA A 149 0.93 -8.37 18.82
N LEU A 150 0.31 -7.22 18.48
CA LEU A 150 -0.15 -6.23 19.44
C LEU A 150 -1.37 -6.72 20.25
N GLU A 151 -2.30 -7.41 19.60
CA GLU A 151 -3.52 -7.95 20.20
C GLU A 151 -3.31 -9.24 21.00
N GLY A 152 -2.38 -10.09 20.57
CA GLY A 152 -2.25 -11.48 21.02
C GLY A 152 -3.06 -12.45 20.14
N GLU A 153 -2.69 -13.74 20.18
CA GLU A 153 -3.07 -14.75 19.18
C GLU A 153 -4.58 -15.10 19.09
N GLU A 154 -5.46 -14.57 19.94
CA GLU A 154 -6.88 -15.00 20.05
C GLU A 154 -7.92 -13.86 20.13
N ASN A 155 -7.73 -12.74 19.42
CA ASN A 155 -8.71 -11.65 19.45
C ASN A 155 -9.42 -11.47 18.09
N GLY A 156 -10.76 -11.48 18.10
CA GLY A 156 -11.60 -11.24 16.90
C GLY A 156 -11.44 -9.86 16.26
N VAL A 157 -10.68 -8.93 16.88
CA VAL A 157 -10.34 -7.60 16.35
C VAL A 157 -9.62 -7.71 15.00
N THR A 158 -8.73 -8.68 14.85
CA THR A 158 -7.98 -8.86 13.60
C THR A 158 -8.89 -9.20 12.43
N ASP A 159 -10.03 -9.83 12.69
CA ASP A 159 -10.94 -10.29 11.63
C ASP A 159 -11.58 -9.14 10.87
N SER A 160 -11.74 -7.98 11.51
CA SER A 160 -12.30 -6.75 10.94
C SER A 160 -11.41 -6.08 9.88
N PHE A 161 -10.17 -6.54 9.72
CA PHE A 161 -9.19 -5.96 8.79
C PHE A 161 -8.84 -6.90 7.61
N VAL A 162 -9.35 -8.13 7.61
CA VAL A 162 -8.98 -9.14 6.60
C VAL A 162 -9.49 -8.76 5.19
N ASP A 163 -10.49 -7.90 5.10
CA ASP A 163 -10.95 -7.26 3.86
C ASP A 163 -9.84 -6.39 3.24
N LEU A 164 -9.23 -5.49 4.02
CA LEU A 164 -8.12 -4.64 3.61
C LEU A 164 -6.88 -5.47 3.25
N VAL A 165 -6.53 -6.45 4.09
CA VAL A 165 -5.43 -7.39 3.82
C VAL A 165 -5.61 -8.09 2.48
N THR A 166 -6.82 -8.51 2.18
CA THR A 166 -7.13 -9.18 0.92
C THR A 166 -6.95 -8.26 -0.28
N ILE A 167 -7.38 -7.00 -0.17
CA ILE A 167 -7.25 -6.03 -1.27
C ILE A 167 -5.78 -5.73 -1.54
N GLY A 168 -4.97 -5.42 -0.53
CA GLY A 168 -3.54 -5.14 -0.71
C GLY A 168 -2.77 -6.36 -1.22
N THR A 169 -2.95 -7.52 -0.60
CA THR A 169 -2.31 -8.78 -1.03
C THR A 169 -2.61 -9.14 -2.49
N VAL A 170 -3.86 -8.94 -2.93
CA VAL A 170 -4.25 -9.20 -4.32
C VAL A 170 -3.73 -8.11 -5.26
N ALA A 171 -3.71 -6.84 -4.82
CA ALA A 171 -3.22 -5.73 -5.62
C ALA A 171 -1.73 -5.84 -5.92
N ASP A 172 -0.95 -6.32 -4.95
CA ASP A 172 0.49 -6.51 -5.08
C ASP A 172 0.88 -7.86 -5.70
N VAL A 173 -0.10 -8.59 -6.24
CA VAL A 173 0.10 -9.80 -7.03
C VAL A 173 0.85 -10.89 -6.24
N MET A 174 0.65 -10.93 -4.93
CA MET A 174 1.33 -11.90 -4.08
C MET A 174 0.87 -13.34 -4.36
N PRO A 175 1.78 -14.33 -4.25
CA PRO A 175 1.42 -15.75 -4.34
C PRO A 175 0.29 -16.12 -3.36
N LEU A 176 -0.83 -16.61 -3.90
CA LEU A 176 -1.98 -17.07 -3.11
C LEU A 176 -1.80 -18.52 -2.63
N ILE A 177 -0.72 -18.73 -1.87
CA ILE A 177 -0.35 -19.98 -1.19
C ILE A 177 -0.28 -19.76 0.32
N LYS A 178 -0.21 -20.85 1.10
CA LYS A 178 -0.08 -20.83 2.57
C LYS A 178 -0.99 -19.76 3.22
N GLU A 179 -0.42 -18.81 3.96
CA GLU A 179 -1.18 -17.82 4.74
C GLU A 179 -1.93 -16.82 3.87
N ASN A 180 -1.32 -16.31 2.79
CA ASN A 180 -2.03 -15.44 1.84
C ASN A 180 -3.28 -16.12 1.28
N ARG A 181 -3.20 -17.42 0.98
CA ARG A 181 -4.36 -18.18 0.50
C ARG A 181 -5.49 -18.20 1.51
N GLU A 182 -5.17 -18.41 2.78
CA GLU A 182 -6.17 -18.47 3.85
C GLU A 182 -6.82 -17.12 4.09
N LEU A 183 -6.00 -16.06 4.18
CA LEU A 183 -6.45 -14.68 4.34
C LEU A 183 -7.33 -14.24 3.17
N VAL A 184 -6.86 -14.40 1.93
CA VAL A 184 -7.62 -14.01 0.73
C VAL A 184 -8.90 -14.83 0.57
N ARG A 185 -8.88 -16.14 0.86
CA ARG A 185 -10.09 -16.97 0.79
C ARG A 185 -11.18 -16.44 1.71
N ARG A 186 -10.81 -16.04 2.92
CA ARG A 186 -11.72 -15.49 3.92
C ARG A 186 -12.13 -14.07 3.57
N GLY A 187 -11.18 -13.20 3.25
CA GLY A 187 -11.47 -11.78 3.01
C GLY A 187 -12.26 -11.53 1.73
N VAL A 188 -12.18 -12.39 0.72
CA VAL A 188 -13.12 -12.34 -0.43
C VAL A 188 -14.58 -12.45 0.01
N GLN A 189 -14.87 -13.25 1.04
CA GLN A 189 -16.23 -13.35 1.60
C GLN A 189 -16.58 -12.08 2.40
N LEU A 190 -15.63 -11.59 3.21
CA LEU A 190 -15.83 -10.35 3.97
C LEU A 190 -15.99 -9.12 3.08
N ILE A 191 -15.35 -9.06 1.91
CA ILE A 191 -15.53 -8.00 0.93
C ILE A 191 -16.94 -8.08 0.31
N ALA A 192 -17.44 -9.29 0.03
CA ALA A 192 -18.76 -9.48 -0.54
C ALA A 192 -19.87 -9.00 0.41
N ASP A 193 -19.70 -9.27 1.71
CA ASP A 193 -20.64 -8.93 2.77
C ASP A 193 -20.12 -7.76 3.63
N SER A 194 -19.31 -6.86 3.05
CA SER A 194 -18.57 -5.85 3.82
C SER A 194 -19.50 -4.82 4.45
N ASP A 195 -19.25 -4.48 5.72
CA ASP A 195 -19.87 -3.35 6.41
C ASP A 195 -19.08 -2.03 6.22
N ARG A 196 -17.90 -2.08 5.59
CA ARG A 196 -17.06 -0.91 5.35
C ARG A 196 -17.64 -0.08 4.22
N THR A 197 -18.15 1.10 4.54
CA THR A 197 -18.85 1.96 3.56
C THR A 197 -18.00 2.25 2.32
N GLY A 198 -16.69 2.44 2.48
CA GLY A 198 -15.77 2.63 1.37
C GLY A 198 -15.66 1.45 0.41
N ILE A 199 -15.64 0.21 0.92
CA ILE A 199 -15.61 -1.00 0.07
C ILE A 199 -16.95 -1.19 -0.62
N GLN A 200 -18.07 -0.97 0.07
CA GLN A 200 -19.41 -1.02 -0.52
C GLN A 200 -19.52 -0.03 -1.69
N ALA A 201 -19.11 1.22 -1.50
CA ALA A 201 -19.13 2.24 -2.53
C ALA A 201 -18.23 1.86 -3.73
N LEU A 202 -17.04 1.29 -3.50
CA LEU A 202 -16.18 0.78 -4.57
C LEU A 202 -16.82 -0.35 -5.37
N ILE A 203 -17.50 -1.29 -4.72
CA ILE A 203 -18.21 -2.40 -5.37
C ILE A 203 -19.30 -1.86 -6.29
N GLU A 204 -20.05 -0.86 -5.84
CA GLU A 204 -21.13 -0.23 -6.59
C GLU A 204 -20.63 0.52 -7.84
N VAL A 205 -19.69 1.46 -7.68
CA VAL A 205 -19.13 2.21 -8.82
C VAL A 205 -18.36 1.32 -9.78
N ALA A 206 -17.86 0.18 -9.29
CA ALA A 206 -17.23 -0.83 -10.13
C ALA A 206 -18.20 -1.71 -10.91
N GLY A 207 -19.51 -1.60 -10.67
CA GLY A 207 -20.53 -2.45 -11.30
C GLY A 207 -20.40 -3.92 -10.88
N LEU A 208 -20.00 -4.17 -9.63
CA LEU A 208 -19.71 -5.49 -9.10
C LEU A 208 -20.80 -6.05 -8.20
N SER A 209 -21.84 -5.29 -7.86
CA SER A 209 -22.87 -5.66 -6.87
C SER A 209 -23.59 -6.99 -7.18
N GLU A 210 -23.81 -7.31 -8.45
CA GLU A 210 -24.44 -8.58 -8.87
C GLU A 210 -23.42 -9.69 -9.21
N ARG A 211 -22.12 -9.40 -9.09
CA ARG A 211 -21.05 -10.34 -9.43
C ARG A 211 -20.62 -11.12 -8.21
N ARG A 212 -20.28 -12.39 -8.43
CA ARG A 212 -19.61 -13.19 -7.40
C ARG A 212 -18.25 -12.56 -7.07
N MET A 213 -18.03 -12.27 -5.78
CA MET A 213 -16.73 -11.82 -5.32
C MET A 213 -15.71 -12.97 -5.38
N THR A 214 -14.57 -12.70 -5.99
CA THR A 214 -13.43 -13.61 -6.15
C THR A 214 -12.14 -12.79 -6.13
N SER A 215 -10.98 -13.42 -5.94
CA SER A 215 -9.70 -12.71 -6.06
C SER A 215 -9.54 -12.05 -7.44
N THR A 216 -10.03 -12.66 -8.52
CA THR A 216 -10.08 -12.04 -9.85
C THR A 216 -10.97 -10.81 -9.89
N THR A 217 -12.15 -10.87 -9.26
CA THR A 217 -13.06 -9.72 -9.16
C THR A 217 -12.42 -8.56 -8.40
N VAL A 218 -11.71 -8.86 -7.32
CA VAL A 218 -10.93 -7.87 -6.55
C VAL A 218 -9.80 -7.28 -7.40
N ALA A 219 -8.96 -8.13 -8.01
CA ALA A 219 -7.80 -7.74 -8.80
C ALA A 219 -8.11 -6.84 -10.00
N PHE A 220 -9.22 -7.09 -10.70
CA PHE A 220 -9.58 -6.35 -11.91
C PHE A 220 -10.70 -5.32 -11.71
N GLY A 221 -11.33 -5.34 -10.54
CA GLY A 221 -12.44 -4.45 -10.20
C GLY A 221 -12.06 -3.41 -9.16
N ILE A 222 -11.58 -3.85 -7.99
CA ILE A 222 -11.34 -2.99 -6.82
C ILE A 222 -9.92 -2.41 -6.87
N CYS A 223 -8.90 -3.27 -6.98
CA CYS A 223 -7.48 -2.85 -6.94
C CYS A 223 -7.12 -1.76 -7.97
N PRO A 224 -7.59 -1.81 -9.23
CA PRO A 224 -7.23 -0.78 -10.23
C PRO A 224 -7.79 0.60 -9.89
N ARG A 225 -8.93 0.66 -9.18
CA ARG A 225 -9.54 1.92 -8.74
C ARG A 225 -8.69 2.56 -7.64
N ILE A 226 -8.35 1.80 -6.60
CA ILE A 226 -7.47 2.29 -5.53
C ILE A 226 -6.13 2.76 -6.12
N ASN A 227 -5.52 1.96 -6.99
CA ASN A 227 -4.27 2.32 -7.66
C ASN A 227 -4.39 3.54 -8.59
N ALA A 228 -5.57 3.82 -9.14
CA ALA A 228 -5.76 5.00 -9.99
C ALA A 228 -5.65 6.30 -9.19
N ALA A 229 -6.08 6.31 -7.93
CA ALA A 229 -5.98 7.48 -7.06
C ALA A 229 -4.52 7.94 -6.90
N GLY A 230 -3.59 7.02 -6.63
CA GLY A 230 -2.17 7.33 -6.52
C GLY A 230 -1.45 7.60 -7.86
N ARG A 231 -2.05 7.25 -9.00
CA ARG A 231 -1.46 7.45 -10.34
C ARG A 231 -1.91 8.70 -11.06
N MET A 232 -3.16 9.12 -10.82
CA MET A 232 -3.81 10.23 -11.51
C MET A 232 -4.06 11.44 -10.61
N GLY A 233 -4.01 11.24 -9.28
CA GLY A 233 -4.37 12.25 -8.31
C GLY A 233 -3.63 12.04 -6.99
N SER A 234 -4.40 11.94 -5.90
CA SER A 234 -3.86 11.74 -4.57
C SER A 234 -4.34 10.41 -3.97
N ALA A 235 -3.40 9.59 -3.50
CA ALA A 235 -3.68 8.37 -2.77
C ALA A 235 -4.43 8.62 -1.44
N ASP A 236 -4.33 9.85 -0.88
CA ASP A 236 -5.14 10.32 0.25
C ASP A 236 -6.64 10.09 0.02
N ARG A 237 -7.13 10.28 -1.21
CA ARG A 237 -8.54 10.05 -1.53
C ARG A 237 -8.96 8.61 -1.28
N ALA A 238 -8.11 7.66 -1.65
CA ALA A 238 -8.37 6.24 -1.44
C ALA A 238 -8.31 5.85 0.04
N ILE A 239 -7.38 6.44 0.81
CA ILE A 239 -7.33 6.24 2.26
C ILE A 239 -8.59 6.80 2.91
N ARG A 240 -8.96 8.05 2.63
CA ARG A 240 -10.19 8.67 3.14
C ARG A 240 -11.43 7.86 2.81
N LEU A 241 -11.50 7.28 1.61
CA LEU A 241 -12.60 6.39 1.24
C LEU A 241 -12.66 5.15 2.15
N LEU A 242 -11.53 4.49 2.37
CA LEU A 242 -11.45 3.28 3.19
C LEU A 242 -11.67 3.54 4.69
N LEU A 243 -11.40 4.76 5.14
CA LEU A 243 -11.63 5.24 6.51
C LEU A 243 -13.02 5.86 6.74
N SER A 244 -13.78 6.16 5.68
CA SER A 244 -15.06 6.85 5.79
C SER A 244 -16.11 6.00 6.51
N GLU A 245 -16.82 6.62 7.45
CA GLU A 245 -18.03 6.07 8.09
C GLU A 245 -19.33 6.66 7.51
N ASP A 246 -19.25 7.77 6.77
CA ASP A 246 -20.40 8.34 6.05
C ASP A 246 -20.49 7.75 4.64
N TYR A 247 -21.57 7.02 4.39
CA TYR A 247 -21.86 6.43 3.09
C TYR A 247 -21.97 7.48 1.97
N LYS A 248 -22.44 8.70 2.26
CA LYS A 248 -22.50 9.78 1.23
C LYS A 248 -21.11 10.26 0.84
N GLU A 249 -20.24 10.49 1.82
CA GLU A 249 -18.84 10.83 1.56
C GLU A 249 -18.14 9.70 0.80
N ALA A 250 -18.31 8.45 1.26
CA ALA A 250 -17.75 7.27 0.61
C ALA A 250 -18.21 7.15 -0.86
N THR A 251 -19.49 7.37 -1.14
CA THR A 251 -20.02 7.34 -2.52
C THR A 251 -19.39 8.41 -3.39
N ALA A 252 -19.23 9.64 -2.88
CA ALA A 252 -18.60 10.73 -3.62
C ALA A 252 -17.12 10.44 -3.93
N LEU A 253 -16.36 10.01 -2.92
CA LEU A 253 -14.96 9.63 -3.06
C LEU A 253 -14.78 8.45 -4.03
N ALA A 254 -15.64 7.42 -3.94
CA ALA A 254 -15.60 6.27 -4.84
C ALA A 254 -15.87 6.67 -6.30
N GLN A 255 -16.79 7.61 -6.55
CA GLN A 255 -17.05 8.11 -7.89
C GLN A 255 -15.85 8.86 -8.46
N GLU A 256 -15.22 9.74 -7.68
CA GLU A 256 -14.00 10.44 -8.10
C GLU A 256 -12.87 9.44 -8.45
N ILE A 257 -12.64 8.44 -7.60
CA ILE A 257 -11.64 7.39 -7.85
C ILE A 257 -11.98 6.58 -9.10
N ASN A 258 -13.26 6.31 -9.35
CA ASN A 258 -13.69 5.60 -10.55
C ASN A 258 -13.43 6.44 -11.82
N ASP A 259 -13.68 7.74 -11.77
CA ASP A 259 -13.41 8.67 -12.88
C ASP A 259 -11.90 8.78 -13.16
N GLU A 260 -11.07 8.77 -12.12
CA GLU A 260 -9.62 8.69 -12.24
C GLU A 260 -9.18 7.38 -12.89
N ASN A 261 -9.76 6.24 -12.51
CA ASN A 261 -9.46 4.97 -13.16
C ASN A 261 -9.87 4.96 -14.66
N ILE A 262 -11.00 5.57 -15.02
CA ILE A 262 -11.41 5.71 -16.42
C ILE A 262 -10.39 6.58 -17.18
N THR A 263 -10.00 7.71 -16.62
CA THR A 263 -9.00 8.62 -17.21
C THR A 263 -7.65 7.94 -17.38
N ARG A 264 -7.22 7.16 -16.37
CA ARG A 264 -6.02 6.34 -16.39
C ARG A 264 -6.04 5.32 -17.53
N GLN A 265 -7.16 4.62 -17.72
CA GLN A 265 -7.35 3.65 -18.81
C GLN A 265 -7.27 4.31 -20.19
N GLN A 266 -7.90 5.49 -20.35
CA GLN A 266 -7.86 6.26 -21.60
C GLN A 266 -6.42 6.70 -21.93
N THR A 267 -5.74 7.31 -20.96
CA THR A 267 -4.35 7.76 -21.08
C THR A 267 -3.42 6.60 -21.42
N GLU A 268 -3.59 5.45 -20.75
CA GLU A 268 -2.83 4.23 -21.03
C GLU A 268 -3.00 3.77 -22.48
N GLN A 269 -4.24 3.74 -22.97
CA GLN A 269 -4.54 3.31 -24.33
C GLN A 269 -3.95 4.26 -25.38
N GLU A 270 -3.99 5.56 -25.13
CA GLU A 270 -3.39 6.58 -25.99
C GLU A 270 -1.87 6.42 -26.08
N ILE A 271 -1.18 6.35 -24.94
CA ILE A 271 0.26 6.17 -24.87
C ILE A 271 0.67 4.83 -25.53
N LEU A 272 -0.05 3.74 -25.25
CA LEU A 272 0.20 2.43 -25.87
C LEU A 272 0.06 2.48 -27.39
N ASN A 273 -0.96 3.16 -27.92
CA ASN A 273 -1.16 3.31 -29.35
C ASN A 273 -0.01 4.09 -30.00
N GLN A 274 0.47 5.15 -29.36
CA GLN A 274 1.63 5.92 -29.82
C GLN A 274 2.91 5.09 -29.80
N ALA A 275 3.17 4.36 -28.72
CA ALA A 275 4.34 3.48 -28.59
C ALA A 275 4.34 2.36 -29.65
N VAL A 276 3.19 1.70 -29.86
CA VAL A 276 3.03 0.66 -30.90
C VAL A 276 3.23 1.24 -32.29
N ALA A 277 2.78 2.47 -32.56
CA ALA A 277 3.02 3.14 -33.83
C ALA A 277 4.52 3.40 -34.08
N GLN A 278 5.27 3.81 -33.05
CA GLN A 278 6.72 3.96 -33.15
C GLN A 278 7.42 2.64 -33.49
N ILE A 279 7.05 1.55 -32.81
CA ILE A 279 7.62 0.21 -33.07
C ILE A 279 7.29 -0.25 -34.50
N LYS A 280 6.04 -0.06 -34.95
CA LYS A 280 5.63 -0.42 -36.32
C LYS A 280 6.37 0.38 -37.40
N ASN A 281 6.65 1.65 -37.14
CA ASN A 281 7.41 2.51 -38.06
C ASN A 281 8.92 2.20 -38.04
N ASN A 282 9.40 1.46 -37.05
CA ASN A 282 10.80 1.07 -36.89
C ASN A 282 10.92 -0.44 -36.69
N PRO A 283 10.58 -1.27 -37.70
CA PRO A 283 10.54 -2.73 -37.55
C PRO A 283 11.88 -3.34 -37.13
N ASN A 284 13.00 -2.66 -37.40
CA ASN A 284 14.34 -3.10 -36.98
C ASN A 284 14.53 -3.13 -35.45
N TRP A 285 13.68 -2.43 -34.68
CA TRP A 285 13.72 -2.44 -33.21
C TRP A 285 13.36 -3.82 -32.64
N LEU A 286 12.56 -4.61 -33.36
CA LEU A 286 12.19 -5.97 -32.93
C LEU A 286 13.36 -6.96 -32.93
N TYR A 287 14.50 -6.60 -33.53
CA TYR A 287 15.73 -7.38 -33.49
C TYR A 287 16.70 -6.94 -32.39
N GLN A 288 16.35 -5.91 -31.60
CA GLN A 288 17.16 -5.43 -30.49
C GLN A 288 16.80 -6.17 -29.21
N ASN A 289 17.76 -6.25 -28.28
CA ASN A 289 17.54 -6.87 -26.97
C ASN A 289 16.66 -6.01 -26.04
N VAL A 290 16.51 -4.72 -26.34
CA VAL A 290 15.78 -3.75 -25.53
C VAL A 290 14.95 -2.87 -26.46
N LEU A 291 13.68 -2.69 -26.13
CA LEU A 291 12.78 -1.73 -26.79
C LEU A 291 12.75 -0.43 -25.99
N VAL A 292 13.11 0.67 -26.65
CA VAL A 292 13.04 2.01 -26.07
C VAL A 292 12.02 2.82 -26.88
N VAL A 293 10.96 3.25 -26.22
CA VAL A 293 9.92 4.13 -26.77
C VAL A 293 9.82 5.37 -25.89
N ALA A 294 9.55 6.53 -26.50
CA ALA A 294 9.42 7.78 -25.77
C ALA A 294 8.39 8.69 -26.45
N GLY A 295 7.72 9.52 -25.67
CA GLY A 295 6.81 10.54 -26.19
C GLY A 295 6.71 11.73 -25.25
N GLU A 296 6.49 12.89 -25.84
CA GLU A 296 6.29 14.14 -25.10
C GLU A 296 4.90 14.17 -24.47
N GLY A 297 4.81 14.64 -23.21
CA GLY A 297 3.56 14.73 -22.48
C GLY A 297 2.99 13.39 -22.01
N TRP A 298 3.75 12.29 -22.09
CA TRP A 298 3.33 11.01 -21.51
C TRP A 298 3.25 11.11 -19.99
N HIS A 299 2.12 10.70 -19.43
CA HIS A 299 1.89 10.73 -17.99
C HIS A 299 2.75 9.67 -17.29
N ASP A 300 3.62 10.13 -16.40
CA ASP A 300 4.52 9.35 -15.55
C ASP A 300 3.84 8.24 -14.72
N GLY A 301 2.64 8.50 -14.18
CA GLY A 301 1.83 7.51 -13.47
C GLY A 301 1.36 6.32 -14.33
N VAL A 302 1.45 6.44 -15.66
CA VAL A 302 0.91 5.49 -16.65
C VAL A 302 2.01 4.79 -17.47
N VAL A 303 3.16 5.44 -17.70
CA VAL A 303 4.23 4.88 -18.57
C VAL A 303 4.69 3.49 -18.14
N GLY A 304 4.76 3.23 -16.83
CA GLY A 304 5.12 1.90 -16.31
C GLY A 304 4.13 0.80 -16.73
N ILE A 305 2.82 1.10 -16.73
CA ILE A 305 1.79 0.14 -17.16
C ILE A 305 1.93 -0.16 -18.65
N VAL A 306 2.19 0.88 -19.45
CA VAL A 306 2.41 0.72 -20.89
C VAL A 306 3.66 -0.11 -21.17
N ALA A 307 4.74 0.11 -20.42
CA ALA A 307 5.96 -0.68 -20.54
C ALA A 307 5.68 -2.18 -20.30
N SER A 308 4.96 -2.54 -19.23
CA SER A 308 4.58 -3.93 -18.96
C SER A 308 3.75 -4.54 -20.10
N ARG A 309 2.78 -3.79 -20.66
CA ARG A 309 2.00 -4.26 -21.82
C ARG A 309 2.82 -4.45 -23.09
N LEU A 310 3.87 -3.64 -23.29
CA LEU A 310 4.78 -3.82 -24.42
C LEU A 310 5.63 -5.08 -24.23
N VAL A 311 6.09 -5.36 -23.01
CA VAL A 311 6.82 -6.59 -22.66
C VAL A 311 5.96 -7.85 -22.89
N GLU A 312 4.67 -7.82 -22.55
CA GLU A 312 3.78 -8.97 -22.83
C GLU A 312 3.53 -9.19 -24.33
N LYS A 313 3.67 -8.15 -25.14
CA LYS A 313 3.29 -8.16 -26.55
C LYS A 313 4.44 -8.51 -27.49
N TYR A 314 5.69 -8.16 -27.15
CA TYR A 314 6.87 -8.26 -28.00
C TYR A 314 7.96 -9.08 -27.32
#